data_AF-A0A8I1XV69-F1
#
_entry.id   AF-A0A8I1XV69-F1
#
_cell.length_a   1.000
_cell.length_b   1.000
_cell.length_c   1.000
_cell.angle_alpha   90.00
_cell.angle_beta   90.00
_cell.angle_gamma   90.00
#
_symmetry.space_group_name_H-M   'P 1'
#
loop_
_entity.id
_entity.type
_entity.pdbx_description
1 polymer ?
#
loop_
_entity_poly.entity_id
_entity_poly.type
_entity_poly.pdbx_seq_one_letter_code
_entity_poly.pdbx_strand_id
1 'polypeptide(L)'
;MSIQQYTAGESLLMQAGALAELVTHKQYELQPDLLQRFGDNGKIKTKQDSIYSLNYLAESVIMNSPILFTQYVSWLKKLLEGFGITQEDLSINFRLIQETLIEHFDHTDKTMVLEHLDLGIQQIGKKEEYASFITDDNPYAANVTQYLVYLLSGNRRQALDWIVRLLDEGISIQHTYKYIFQISQYEIGRLWHEGKITVGQEHFCTAATQFIISSLYPRWMGSGSKERCLMAACVGSEQHEFGLRMLADIFEMDGWDTYYLGANVPNRSLLQAIVSYKADVVAISATMAYHVHLVKELIALIRQDPTTSHVKIMVGGLPFNLDSHLWQEVGADGYAPGAEEALEVADDLLSLRK
;
A
#
# COMPACT_ATOMS: atom_id res chain seq x y z
N MET A 1 8.56 25.59 27.18
CA MET A 1 8.73 24.49 26.22
C MET A 1 7.92 23.33 26.76
N SER A 2 6.66 23.16 26.31
CA SER A 2 5.92 21.95 26.67
C SER A 2 6.62 20.79 26.00
N ILE A 3 7.01 19.77 26.77
CA ILE A 3 7.37 18.47 26.22
C ILE A 3 6.11 18.03 25.47
N GLN A 4 6.17 18.00 24.14
CA GLN A 4 5.06 17.53 23.33
C GLN A 4 4.90 16.05 23.68
N GLN A 5 3.86 15.73 24.43
CA GLN A 5 3.58 14.37 24.83
C GLN A 5 3.12 13.65 23.57
N TYR A 6 3.94 12.70 23.09
CA TYR A 6 3.59 11.84 21.97
C TYR A 6 2.26 11.16 22.23
N THR A 7 1.46 10.95 21.19
CA THR A 7 0.24 10.14 21.27
C THR A 7 0.59 8.69 21.64
N ALA A 8 -0.41 7.90 22.05
CA ALA A 8 -0.18 6.48 22.32
C ALA A 8 0.34 5.73 21.10
N GLY A 9 -0.17 6.04 19.90
CA GLY A 9 0.28 5.43 18.65
C GLY A 9 1.73 5.78 18.31
N GLU A 10 2.12 7.07 18.38
CA GLU A 10 3.52 7.49 18.16
C GLU A 10 4.47 6.88 19.22
N SER A 11 4.03 6.85 20.48
CA SER A 11 4.78 6.21 21.57
C SER A 11 4.98 4.72 21.33
N LEU A 12 3.96 4.03 20.82
CA LEU A 12 4.02 2.61 20.48
C LEU A 12 4.98 2.38 19.31
N LEU A 13 4.91 3.20 18.26
CA LEU A 13 5.80 3.11 17.10
C LEU A 13 7.27 3.21 17.49
N MET A 14 7.62 4.15 18.38
CA MET A 14 8.99 4.31 18.89
C MET A 14 9.46 3.13 19.75
N GLN A 15 8.55 2.46 20.46
CA GLN A 15 8.87 1.36 21.37
C GLN A 15 8.74 -0.04 20.74
N ALA A 16 8.21 -0.13 19.52
CA ALA A 16 7.87 -1.39 18.84
C ALA A 16 9.04 -2.40 18.82
N GLY A 17 10.27 -1.92 18.56
CA GLY A 17 11.46 -2.78 18.52
C GLY A 17 11.78 -3.44 19.87
N ALA A 18 11.66 -2.70 20.98
CA ALA A 18 11.93 -3.22 22.31
C ALA A 18 10.81 -4.16 22.80
N LEU A 19 9.56 -3.79 22.55
CA LEU A 19 8.39 -4.61 22.88
C LEU A 19 8.41 -5.93 22.10
N ALA A 20 8.76 -5.90 20.80
CA ALA A 20 8.87 -7.11 19.98
C ALA A 20 9.96 -8.07 20.47
N GLU A 21 11.07 -7.57 21.01
CA GLU A 21 12.11 -8.41 21.62
C GLU A 21 11.55 -9.20 22.81
N LEU A 22 10.80 -8.53 23.69
CA LEU A 22 10.15 -9.15 24.86
C LEU A 22 9.11 -10.19 24.43
N VAL A 23 8.25 -9.85 23.46
CA VAL A 23 7.25 -10.78 22.90
C VAL A 23 7.92 -12.01 22.32
N THR A 24 8.99 -11.83 21.55
CA THR A 24 9.73 -12.95 20.93
C THR A 24 10.37 -13.85 21.99
N HIS A 25 10.94 -13.27 23.04
CA HIS A 25 11.50 -14.04 24.15
C HIS A 25 10.42 -14.90 24.82
N LYS A 26 9.31 -14.27 25.25
CA LYS A 26 8.18 -14.97 25.88
C LYS A 26 7.61 -16.07 24.98
N GLN A 27 7.51 -15.83 23.67
CA GLN A 27 6.98 -16.82 22.74
C GLN A 27 7.86 -18.06 22.63
N TYR A 28 9.18 -17.90 22.58
CA TYR A 28 10.11 -19.03 22.51
C TYR A 28 10.28 -19.77 23.85
N GLU A 29 9.99 -19.11 24.98
CA GLU A 29 9.86 -19.79 26.28
C GLU A 29 8.58 -20.64 26.35
N LEU A 30 7.46 -20.11 25.84
CA LEU A 30 6.17 -20.79 25.84
C LEU A 30 6.05 -21.90 24.79
N GLN A 31 6.66 -21.71 23.62
CA GLN A 31 6.64 -22.61 22.47
C GLN A 31 8.07 -22.99 22.04
N PRO A 32 8.81 -23.77 22.86
CA PRO A 32 10.20 -24.13 22.55
C PRO A 32 10.34 -24.99 21.28
N ASP A 33 9.26 -25.61 20.80
CA ASP A 33 9.20 -26.34 19.53
C ASP A 33 9.39 -25.44 18.30
N LEU A 34 9.09 -24.13 18.39
CA LEU A 34 9.32 -23.19 17.29
C LEU A 34 10.77 -23.16 16.83
N LEU A 35 11.72 -23.36 17.76
CA LEU A 35 13.13 -23.46 17.42
C LEU A 35 13.43 -24.72 16.60
N GLN A 36 12.76 -25.83 16.89
CA GLN A 36 12.89 -27.06 16.12
C GLN A 36 12.24 -26.92 14.74
N ARG A 37 11.10 -26.23 14.65
CA ARG A 37 10.33 -26.03 13.41
C ARG A 37 10.98 -25.05 12.44
N PHE A 38 11.59 -23.97 12.95
CA PHE A 38 12.01 -22.82 12.11
C PHE A 38 13.47 -22.37 12.35
N GLY A 39 14.17 -22.94 13.33
CA GLY A 39 15.56 -22.60 13.64
C GLY A 39 15.76 -21.14 14.09
N ASP A 40 17.02 -20.71 14.10
CA ASP A 40 17.40 -19.35 14.52
C ASP A 40 16.82 -18.28 13.59
N ASN A 41 16.73 -18.58 12.29
CA ASN A 41 16.09 -17.68 11.32
C ASN A 41 14.61 -17.47 11.63
N GLY A 42 13.92 -18.51 12.11
CA GLY A 42 12.55 -18.40 12.61
C GLY A 42 12.42 -17.36 13.71
N LYS A 43 13.35 -17.36 14.67
CA LYS A 43 13.32 -16.41 15.80
C LYS A 43 13.52 -14.98 15.35
N ILE A 44 14.43 -14.76 14.39
CA ILE A 44 14.64 -13.45 13.77
C ILE A 44 13.36 -12.99 13.06
N LYS A 45 12.69 -13.90 12.33
CA LYS A 45 11.43 -13.61 11.63
C LYS A 45 10.28 -13.32 12.58
N THR A 46 10.12 -14.08 13.65
CA THR A 46 9.12 -13.82 14.71
C THR A 46 9.28 -12.42 15.30
N LYS A 47 10.52 -11.98 15.56
CA LYS A 47 10.77 -10.61 16.02
C LYS A 47 10.36 -9.59 14.96
N GLN A 48 10.73 -9.81 13.69
CA GLN A 48 10.35 -8.93 12.58
C GLN A 48 8.82 -8.82 12.45
N ASP A 49 8.11 -9.95 12.49
CA ASP A 49 6.64 -9.98 12.39
C ASP A 49 5.96 -9.31 13.58
N SER A 50 6.54 -9.45 14.78
CA SER A 50 6.07 -8.73 15.98
C SER A 50 6.29 -7.22 15.86
N ILE A 51 7.42 -6.76 15.29
CA ILE A 51 7.66 -5.35 14.99
C ILE A 51 6.60 -4.84 13.99
N TYR A 52 6.37 -5.57 12.90
CA TYR A 52 5.34 -5.18 11.93
C TYR A 52 3.96 -5.11 12.58
N SER A 53 3.58 -6.11 13.38
CA SER A 53 2.29 -6.12 14.08
C SER A 53 2.12 -4.89 14.98
N LEU A 54 3.16 -4.53 15.73
CA LEU A 54 3.15 -3.35 16.59
C LEU A 54 3.10 -2.05 15.77
N ASN A 55 3.78 -1.97 14.62
CA ASN A 55 3.72 -0.80 13.75
C ASN A 55 2.34 -0.61 13.11
N TYR A 56 1.72 -1.69 12.62
CA TYR A 56 0.34 -1.64 12.11
C TYR A 56 -0.66 -1.27 13.21
N LEU A 57 -0.47 -1.78 14.43
CA LEU A 57 -1.28 -1.43 15.58
C LEU A 57 -1.13 0.06 15.92
N ALA A 58 0.11 0.54 16.02
CA ALA A 58 0.43 1.94 16.26
C ALA A 58 -0.23 2.85 15.22
N GLU A 59 -0.09 2.52 13.94
CA GLU A 59 -0.70 3.27 12.85
C GLU A 59 -2.22 3.38 12.98
N SER A 60 -2.89 2.25 13.25
CA SER A 60 -4.34 2.24 13.39
C SER A 60 -4.80 3.19 14.51
N VAL A 61 -3.99 3.36 15.56
CA VAL A 61 -4.25 4.28 16.67
C VAL A 61 -3.92 5.72 16.27
N ILE A 62 -2.79 5.98 15.60
CA ILE A 62 -2.42 7.33 15.10
C ILE A 62 -3.53 7.88 14.19
N MET A 63 -4.12 7.02 13.36
CA MET A 63 -5.14 7.37 12.38
C MET A 63 -6.57 7.18 12.87
N ASN A 64 -6.77 6.76 14.13
CA ASN A 64 -8.08 6.45 14.69
C ASN A 64 -8.93 5.55 13.77
N SER A 65 -8.28 4.57 13.14
CA SER A 65 -8.85 3.71 12.11
C SER A 65 -8.55 2.23 12.41
N PRO A 66 -9.38 1.56 13.24
CA PRO A 66 -9.18 0.15 13.61
C PRO A 66 -9.17 -0.80 12.40
N ILE A 67 -9.81 -0.41 11.29
CA ILE A 67 -9.87 -1.24 10.09
C ILE A 67 -8.47 -1.49 9.52
N LEU A 68 -7.53 -0.55 9.64
CA LEU A 68 -6.14 -0.72 9.21
C LEU A 68 -5.46 -1.91 9.89
N PHE A 69 -5.69 -2.08 11.19
CA PHE A 69 -5.10 -3.19 11.94
C PHE A 69 -5.86 -4.50 11.72
N THR A 70 -7.19 -4.48 11.72
CA THR A 70 -7.98 -5.72 11.51
C THR A 70 -7.72 -6.34 10.13
N GLN A 71 -7.62 -5.52 9.08
CA GLN A 71 -7.27 -5.98 7.73
C GLN A 71 -5.85 -6.53 7.67
N TYR A 72 -4.90 -5.92 8.38
CA TYR A 72 -3.55 -6.47 8.52
C TYR A 72 -3.55 -7.84 9.18
N VAL A 73 -4.29 -8.04 10.28
CA VAL A 73 -4.33 -9.35 10.98
C VAL A 73 -4.94 -10.43 10.08
N SER A 74 -6.00 -10.10 9.35
CA SER A 74 -6.60 -10.96 8.33
C SER A 74 -5.58 -11.40 7.28
N TRP A 75 -4.88 -10.43 6.69
CA TRP A 75 -3.85 -10.67 5.71
C TRP A 75 -2.67 -11.50 6.27
N LEU A 76 -2.18 -11.15 7.46
CA LEU A 76 -1.04 -11.82 8.11
C LEU A 76 -1.33 -13.28 8.38
N LYS A 77 -2.52 -13.60 8.89
CA LYS A 77 -2.97 -14.97 9.14
C LYS A 77 -2.80 -15.84 7.90
N LYS A 78 -3.30 -15.36 6.75
CA LYS A 78 -3.23 -16.13 5.51
C LYS A 78 -1.80 -16.29 4.99
N LEU A 79 -0.98 -15.25 5.11
CA LEU A 79 0.42 -15.29 4.73
C LEU A 79 1.19 -16.35 5.54
N LEU A 80 1.01 -16.32 6.86
CA LEU A 80 1.72 -17.18 7.80
C LEU A 80 1.31 -18.66 7.67
N GLU A 81 0.06 -18.95 7.32
CA GLU A 81 -0.38 -20.31 6.97
C GLU A 81 0.47 -20.91 5.83
N GLY A 82 0.84 -20.09 4.83
CA GLY A 82 1.72 -20.51 3.72
C GLY A 82 3.14 -20.89 4.16
N PHE A 83 3.58 -20.43 5.32
CA PHE A 83 4.87 -20.77 5.93
C PHE A 83 4.77 -21.87 7.00
N GLY A 84 3.59 -22.49 7.17
CA GLY A 84 3.38 -23.55 8.16
C GLY A 84 3.26 -23.04 9.61
N ILE A 85 2.97 -21.75 9.79
CA ILE A 85 2.61 -21.16 11.08
C ILE A 85 1.10 -21.31 11.25
N THR A 86 0.68 -21.86 12.38
CA THR A 86 -0.73 -22.17 12.63
C THR A 86 -1.47 -20.94 13.17
N GLN A 87 -2.81 -20.96 13.09
CA GLN A 87 -3.65 -19.94 13.73
C GLN A 87 -3.47 -19.93 15.26
N GLU A 88 -3.13 -21.08 15.86
CA GLU A 88 -2.81 -21.19 17.29
C GLU A 88 -1.50 -20.46 17.62
N ASP A 89 -0.44 -20.67 16.83
CA ASP A 89 0.83 -19.95 16.98
C ASP A 89 0.62 -18.42 16.90
N LEU A 90 -0.21 -17.98 15.94
CA LEU A 90 -0.53 -16.57 15.77
C LEU A 90 -1.35 -16.02 16.95
N SER A 91 -2.34 -16.78 17.41
CA SER A 91 -3.16 -16.41 18.58
C SER A 91 -2.33 -16.31 19.86
N ILE A 92 -1.32 -17.17 20.02
CA ILE A 92 -0.35 -17.08 21.12
C ILE A 92 0.47 -15.79 20.99
N ASN A 93 1.03 -15.51 19.82
CA ASN A 93 1.83 -14.30 19.60
C ASN A 93 1.04 -13.01 19.94
N PHE A 94 -0.20 -12.86 19.44
CA PHE A 94 -1.00 -11.67 19.74
C PHE A 94 -1.41 -11.54 21.22
N ARG A 95 -1.65 -12.66 21.92
CA ARG A 95 -1.85 -12.63 23.38
C ARG A 95 -0.59 -12.17 24.11
N LEU A 96 0.58 -12.64 23.69
CA LEU A 96 1.86 -12.19 24.25
C LEU A 96 2.13 -10.71 23.96
N ILE A 97 1.72 -10.20 22.78
CA ILE A 97 1.71 -8.75 22.50
C ILE A 97 0.82 -8.02 23.51
N GLN A 98 -0.42 -8.49 23.72
CA GLN A 98 -1.36 -7.88 24.67
C GLN A 98 -0.79 -7.83 26.10
N GLU A 99 -0.30 -8.96 26.60
CA GLU A 99 0.34 -9.05 27.93
C GLU A 99 1.54 -8.11 28.05
N THR A 100 2.41 -8.08 27.03
CA THR A 100 3.59 -7.22 27.01
C THR A 100 3.21 -5.73 27.01
N LEU A 101 2.16 -5.34 26.28
CA LEU A 101 1.65 -3.96 26.32
C LEU A 101 1.06 -3.61 27.70
N ILE A 102 0.33 -4.53 28.33
CA ILE A 102 -0.22 -4.32 29.67
C ILE A 102 0.91 -4.06 30.68
N GLU A 103 1.96 -4.87 30.64
CA GLU A 103 3.08 -4.84 31.59
C GLU A 103 4.10 -3.74 31.34
N HIS A 104 4.43 -3.47 30.08
CA HIS A 104 5.62 -2.68 29.70
C HIS A 104 5.32 -1.40 28.93
N PHE A 105 4.10 -1.21 28.41
CA PHE A 105 3.72 0.03 27.75
C PHE A 105 3.04 0.97 28.76
N ASP A 106 3.76 2.00 29.20
CA ASP A 106 3.25 3.01 30.13
C ASP A 106 2.83 4.27 29.35
N HIS A 107 1.53 4.41 29.14
CA HIS A 107 0.93 5.57 28.49
C HIS A 107 -0.51 5.78 29.00
N THR A 108 -0.93 7.04 29.12
CA THR A 108 -2.27 7.41 29.62
C THR A 108 -3.39 6.82 28.77
N ASP A 109 -3.21 6.81 27.45
CA ASP A 109 -4.19 6.29 26.49
C ASP A 109 -3.91 4.84 26.04
N LYS A 110 -3.21 4.03 26.87
CA LYS A 110 -2.96 2.60 26.57
C LYS A 110 -4.23 1.82 26.25
N THR A 111 -5.37 2.18 26.87
CA THR A 111 -6.65 1.51 26.62
C THR A 111 -7.04 1.52 25.14
N MET A 112 -6.83 2.64 24.43
CA MET A 112 -7.12 2.74 23.00
C MET A 112 -6.28 1.77 22.16
N VAL A 113 -4.99 1.61 22.51
CA VAL A 113 -4.11 0.64 21.87
C VAL A 113 -4.63 -0.79 22.07
N LEU A 114 -5.04 -1.12 23.29
CA LEU A 114 -5.57 -2.45 23.61
C LEU A 114 -6.92 -2.72 22.91
N GLU A 115 -7.78 -1.72 22.79
CA GLU A 115 -9.06 -1.84 22.05
C GLU A 115 -8.84 -2.17 20.57
N HIS A 116 -7.89 -1.49 19.89
CA HIS A 116 -7.52 -1.79 18.52
C HIS A 116 -6.93 -3.21 18.39
N LEU A 117 -6.07 -3.59 19.34
CA LEU A 117 -5.48 -4.92 19.38
C LEU A 117 -6.55 -6.02 19.52
N ASP A 118 -7.52 -5.83 20.42
CA ASP A 118 -8.60 -6.78 20.67
C ASP A 118 -9.47 -6.99 19.44
N LEU A 119 -9.78 -5.91 18.70
CA LEU A 119 -10.50 -6.00 17.43
C LEU A 119 -9.73 -6.82 16.39
N GLY A 120 -8.40 -6.70 16.36
CA GLY A 120 -7.53 -7.51 15.52
C GLY A 120 -7.51 -8.99 15.94
N ILE A 121 -7.36 -9.27 17.23
CA ILE A 121 -7.39 -10.65 17.78
C ILE A 121 -8.69 -11.36 17.40
N GLN A 122 -9.83 -10.66 17.45
CA GLN A 122 -11.12 -11.21 17.03
C GLN A 122 -11.18 -11.63 15.54
N GLN A 123 -10.30 -11.12 14.67
CA GLN A 123 -10.24 -11.53 13.26
C GLN A 123 -9.53 -12.87 13.06
N ILE A 124 -8.66 -13.30 14.00
CA ILE A 124 -7.86 -14.52 13.84
C ILE A 124 -8.77 -15.75 13.65
N GLY A 125 -9.83 -15.85 14.46
CA GLY A 125 -10.79 -16.96 14.39
C GLY A 125 -11.79 -16.91 13.23
N LYS A 126 -11.78 -15.84 12.40
CA LYS A 126 -12.71 -15.74 11.27
C LYS A 126 -12.17 -16.47 10.05
N LYS A 127 -13.06 -17.17 9.33
CA LYS A 127 -12.71 -17.73 8.03
C LYS A 127 -12.67 -16.62 6.98
N GLU A 128 -11.62 -16.58 6.19
CA GLU A 128 -11.47 -15.66 5.06
C GLU A 128 -11.43 -16.44 3.75
N GLU A 129 -12.10 -15.90 2.74
CA GLU A 129 -12.03 -16.42 1.37
C GLU A 129 -11.46 -15.31 0.48
N TYR A 130 -10.30 -15.59 -0.11
CA TYR A 130 -9.65 -14.70 -1.05
C TYR A 130 -10.11 -15.08 -2.46
N ALA A 131 -11.29 -14.57 -2.83
CA ALA A 131 -11.84 -14.75 -4.17
C ALA A 131 -10.89 -14.21 -5.24
N SER A 132 -10.93 -14.80 -6.43
CA SER A 132 -10.15 -14.28 -7.56
C SER A 132 -10.57 -12.85 -7.90
N PHE A 133 -9.60 -12.03 -8.28
CA PHE A 133 -9.86 -10.69 -8.81
C PHE A 133 -10.34 -10.73 -10.27
N ILE A 134 -10.26 -11.90 -10.93
CA ILE A 134 -10.86 -12.12 -12.24
C ILE A 134 -12.30 -12.55 -12.03
N THR A 135 -13.20 -11.57 -12.08
CA THR A 135 -14.63 -11.74 -11.83
C THR A 135 -15.44 -11.74 -13.13
N ASP A 136 -16.66 -12.27 -13.10
CA ASP A 136 -17.53 -12.38 -14.28
C ASP A 136 -18.01 -11.02 -14.83
N ASP A 137 -17.97 -9.97 -14.01
CA ASP A 137 -18.30 -8.59 -14.39
C ASP A 137 -17.12 -7.86 -15.06
N ASN A 138 -15.92 -8.44 -15.07
CA ASN A 138 -14.81 -7.89 -15.85
C ASN A 138 -15.04 -8.17 -17.35
N PRO A 139 -15.24 -7.14 -18.19
CA PRO A 139 -15.53 -7.32 -19.62
C PRO A 139 -14.39 -7.98 -20.40
N TYR A 140 -13.19 -8.06 -19.82
CA TYR A 140 -11.99 -8.64 -20.43
C TYR A 140 -11.44 -9.84 -19.64
N ALA A 141 -12.26 -10.52 -18.82
CA ALA A 141 -11.83 -11.62 -17.95
C ALA A 141 -11.01 -12.71 -18.68
N ALA A 142 -11.43 -13.11 -19.88
CA ALA A 142 -10.69 -14.06 -20.70
C ALA A 142 -9.30 -13.55 -21.12
N ASN A 143 -9.21 -12.25 -21.44
CA ASN A 143 -7.97 -11.60 -21.83
C ASN A 143 -6.99 -11.48 -20.67
N VAL A 144 -7.47 -11.16 -19.46
CA VAL A 144 -6.65 -11.17 -18.23
C VAL A 144 -6.12 -12.56 -17.95
N THR A 145 -6.99 -13.58 -18.04
CA THR A 145 -6.61 -14.97 -17.81
C THR A 145 -5.49 -15.40 -18.76
N GLN A 146 -5.63 -15.10 -20.05
CA GLN A 146 -4.62 -15.42 -21.05
C GLN A 146 -3.31 -14.64 -20.82
N TYR A 147 -3.41 -13.37 -20.44
CA TYR A 147 -2.25 -12.54 -20.11
C TYR A 147 -1.46 -13.10 -18.91
N LEU A 148 -2.16 -13.50 -17.85
CA LEU A 148 -1.58 -14.13 -16.67
C LEU A 148 -0.90 -15.46 -17.00
N VAL A 149 -1.48 -16.29 -17.87
CA VAL A 149 -0.83 -17.54 -18.33
C VAL A 149 0.53 -17.25 -18.94
N TYR A 150 0.65 -16.20 -19.78
CA TYR A 150 1.93 -15.83 -20.37
C TYR A 150 2.93 -15.32 -19.33
N LEU A 151 2.49 -14.46 -18.40
CA LEU A 151 3.35 -13.94 -17.34
C LEU A 151 3.88 -15.05 -16.42
N LEU A 152 2.98 -15.90 -15.90
CA LEU A 152 3.32 -16.99 -14.99
C LEU A 152 4.18 -18.07 -15.64
N SER A 153 4.11 -18.20 -16.98
CA SER A 153 4.97 -19.10 -17.76
C SER A 153 6.34 -18.49 -18.11
N GLY A 154 6.66 -17.28 -17.66
CA GLY A 154 7.92 -16.59 -17.98
C GLY A 154 7.96 -15.98 -19.40
N ASN A 155 6.84 -15.98 -20.12
CA ASN A 155 6.79 -15.63 -21.55
C ASN A 155 6.46 -14.15 -21.77
N ARG A 156 7.33 -13.25 -21.30
CA ARG A 156 7.15 -11.78 -21.43
C ARG A 156 6.85 -11.31 -22.86
N ARG A 157 7.48 -11.93 -23.87
CA ARG A 157 7.25 -11.58 -25.28
C ARG A 157 5.82 -11.90 -25.72
N GLN A 158 5.30 -13.07 -25.37
CA GLN A 158 3.92 -13.43 -25.69
C GLN A 158 2.92 -12.56 -24.93
N ALA A 159 3.22 -12.19 -23.69
CA ALA A 159 2.43 -11.23 -22.94
C ALA A 159 2.37 -9.85 -23.63
N LEU A 160 3.50 -9.35 -24.17
CA LEU A 160 3.53 -8.13 -24.97
C LEU A 160 2.72 -8.27 -26.28
N ASP A 161 3.00 -9.32 -27.05
CA ASP A 161 2.33 -9.57 -28.34
C ASP A 161 0.81 -9.69 -28.15
N TRP A 162 0.38 -10.28 -27.04
CA TRP A 162 -1.03 -10.35 -26.63
C TRP A 162 -1.62 -8.95 -26.44
N ILE A 163 -1.00 -8.10 -25.63
CA ILE A 163 -1.51 -6.75 -25.37
C ILE A 163 -1.53 -5.91 -26.66
N VAL A 164 -0.47 -5.97 -27.48
CA VAL A 164 -0.43 -5.25 -28.75
C VAL A 164 -1.59 -5.67 -29.66
N ARG A 165 -1.86 -6.97 -29.76
CA ARG A 165 -3.00 -7.49 -30.50
C ARG A 165 -4.33 -6.95 -29.98
N LEU A 166 -4.53 -6.93 -28.66
CA LEU A 166 -5.76 -6.40 -28.06
C LEU A 166 -6.00 -4.93 -28.40
N LEU A 167 -4.94 -4.12 -28.39
CA LEU A 167 -5.01 -2.72 -28.80
C LEU A 167 -5.33 -2.58 -30.29
N ASP A 168 -4.75 -3.42 -31.14
CA ASP A 168 -5.01 -3.43 -32.58
C ASP A 168 -6.44 -3.92 -32.91
N GLU A 169 -7.03 -4.75 -32.06
CA GLU A 169 -8.44 -5.16 -32.09
C GLU A 169 -9.40 -4.11 -31.51
N GLY A 170 -8.88 -2.96 -31.03
CA GLY A 170 -9.67 -1.79 -30.63
C GLY A 170 -9.91 -1.64 -29.13
N ILE A 171 -9.31 -2.48 -28.27
CA ILE A 171 -9.34 -2.25 -26.83
C ILE A 171 -8.54 -0.99 -26.51
N SER A 172 -9.11 -0.07 -25.73
CA SER A 172 -8.41 1.17 -25.36
C SER A 172 -7.27 0.90 -24.38
N ILE A 173 -6.32 1.82 -24.32
CA ILE A 173 -5.21 1.73 -23.37
C ILE A 173 -5.74 1.88 -21.93
N GLN A 174 -6.71 2.77 -21.72
CA GLN A 174 -7.39 2.93 -20.43
C GLN A 174 -8.04 1.61 -19.97
N HIS A 175 -8.77 0.93 -20.85
CA HIS A 175 -9.35 -0.38 -20.53
C HIS A 175 -8.28 -1.45 -20.30
N THR A 176 -7.19 -1.42 -21.05
CA THR A 176 -6.05 -2.32 -20.82
C THR A 176 -5.46 -2.13 -19.42
N TYR A 177 -5.31 -0.89 -18.96
CA TYR A 177 -4.80 -0.59 -17.61
C TYR A 177 -5.77 -1.07 -16.54
N LYS A 178 -7.04 -0.63 -16.61
CA LYS A 178 -8.06 -0.89 -15.60
C LYS A 178 -8.45 -2.36 -15.50
N TYR A 179 -8.73 -3.00 -16.64
CA TYR A 179 -9.34 -4.32 -16.64
C TYR A 179 -8.36 -5.45 -16.86
N ILE A 180 -7.13 -5.18 -17.35
CA ILE A 180 -6.12 -6.21 -17.59
C ILE A 180 -4.94 -6.05 -16.64
N PHE A 181 -4.21 -4.93 -16.69
CA PHE A 181 -3.02 -4.77 -15.86
C PHE A 181 -3.34 -4.74 -14.38
N GLN A 182 -4.21 -3.85 -13.93
CA GLN A 182 -4.60 -3.75 -12.52
C GLN A 182 -5.13 -5.08 -11.98
N ILE A 183 -6.07 -5.70 -12.69
CA ILE A 183 -6.65 -6.99 -12.29
C ILE A 183 -5.59 -8.11 -12.26
N SER A 184 -4.68 -8.14 -13.25
CA SER A 184 -3.59 -9.12 -13.26
C SER A 184 -2.67 -8.94 -12.05
N GLN A 185 -2.33 -7.71 -11.66
CA GLN A 185 -1.48 -7.44 -10.50
C GLN A 185 -2.15 -7.84 -9.18
N TYR A 186 -3.44 -7.57 -9.03
CA TYR A 186 -4.19 -8.03 -7.86
C TYR A 186 -4.25 -9.56 -7.80
N GLU A 187 -4.47 -10.23 -8.92
CA GLU A 187 -4.51 -11.68 -8.97
C GLU A 187 -3.13 -12.31 -8.70
N ILE A 188 -2.05 -11.73 -9.23
CA ILE A 188 -0.68 -12.15 -8.91
C ILE A 188 -0.42 -11.99 -7.41
N GLY A 189 -0.78 -10.85 -6.82
CA GLY A 189 -0.66 -10.60 -5.38
C GLY A 189 -1.42 -11.63 -4.55
N ARG A 190 -2.65 -11.98 -4.96
CA ARG A 190 -3.46 -13.03 -4.33
C ARG A 190 -2.80 -14.40 -4.42
N LEU A 191 -2.32 -14.79 -5.60
CA LEU A 191 -1.64 -16.08 -5.81
C LEU A 191 -0.37 -16.19 -4.96
N TRP A 192 0.39 -15.09 -4.83
CA TRP A 192 1.56 -15.02 -3.97
C TRP A 192 1.16 -15.15 -2.50
N HIS A 193 0.15 -14.41 -2.07
CA HIS A 193 -0.38 -14.44 -0.71
C HIS A 193 -0.90 -15.82 -0.30
N GLU A 194 -1.49 -16.56 -1.25
CA GLU A 194 -1.93 -17.94 -1.05
C GLU A 194 -0.80 -18.99 -1.13
N GLY A 195 0.45 -18.57 -1.36
CA GLY A 195 1.60 -19.47 -1.51
C GLY A 195 1.61 -20.28 -2.81
N LYS A 196 0.78 -19.91 -3.80
CA LYS A 196 0.70 -20.60 -5.10
C LYS A 196 1.82 -20.20 -6.05
N ILE A 197 2.40 -19.02 -5.87
CA ILE A 197 3.58 -18.55 -6.59
C ILE A 197 4.61 -17.98 -5.61
N THR A 198 5.88 -18.04 -6.00
CA THR A 198 6.97 -17.46 -5.22
C THR A 198 7.03 -15.93 -5.38
N VAL A 199 7.68 -15.25 -4.42
CA VAL A 199 7.97 -13.82 -4.54
C VAL A 199 8.79 -13.49 -5.79
N GLY A 200 9.67 -14.39 -6.24
CA GLY A 200 10.42 -14.20 -7.49
C GLY A 200 9.53 -14.23 -8.74
N GLN A 201 8.48 -15.05 -8.74
CA GLN A 201 7.48 -15.06 -9.82
C GLN A 201 6.61 -13.80 -9.80
N GLU A 202 6.19 -13.34 -8.63
CA GLU A 202 5.49 -12.06 -8.48
C GLU A 202 6.33 -10.92 -9.06
N HIS A 203 7.58 -10.75 -8.59
CA HIS A 203 8.49 -9.72 -9.09
C HIS A 203 8.71 -9.79 -10.60
N PHE A 204 8.86 -11.01 -11.15
CA PHE A 204 8.99 -11.18 -12.59
C PHE A 204 7.74 -10.68 -13.34
N CYS A 205 6.54 -11.03 -12.86
CA CYS A 205 5.29 -10.63 -13.50
C CYS A 205 5.09 -9.11 -13.45
N THR A 206 5.37 -8.49 -12.32
CA THR A 206 5.32 -7.02 -12.13
C THR A 206 6.31 -6.33 -13.07
N ALA A 207 7.58 -6.76 -13.09
CA ALA A 207 8.60 -6.19 -13.97
C ALA A 207 8.30 -6.40 -15.47
N ALA A 208 7.74 -7.56 -15.83
CA ALA A 208 7.30 -7.83 -17.20
C ALA A 208 6.17 -6.90 -17.63
N THR A 209 5.22 -6.61 -16.73
CA THR A 209 4.12 -5.68 -16.99
C THR A 209 4.62 -4.24 -17.11
N GLN A 210 5.54 -3.79 -16.25
CA GLN A 210 6.19 -2.48 -16.36
C GLN A 210 6.92 -2.28 -17.69
N PHE A 211 7.63 -3.31 -18.17
CA PHE A 211 8.25 -3.31 -19.50
C PHE A 211 7.21 -3.16 -20.62
N ILE A 212 6.08 -3.86 -20.50
CA ILE A 212 4.98 -3.76 -21.48
C ILE A 212 4.41 -2.35 -21.48
N ILE A 213 4.06 -1.79 -20.31
CA ILE A 213 3.60 -0.39 -20.16
C ILE A 213 4.54 0.58 -20.87
N SER A 214 5.85 0.47 -20.59
CA SER A 214 6.87 1.33 -21.20
C SER A 214 6.93 1.19 -22.73
N SER A 215 6.65 0.00 -23.26
CA SER A 215 6.62 -0.26 -24.70
C SER A 215 5.39 0.33 -25.40
N LEU A 216 4.32 0.62 -24.65
CA LEU A 216 3.10 1.20 -25.20
C LEU A 216 3.14 2.73 -25.26
N TYR A 217 4.05 3.38 -24.54
CA TYR A 217 4.17 4.83 -24.42
C TYR A 217 4.10 5.62 -25.73
N PRO A 218 4.71 5.17 -26.86
CA PRO A 218 4.59 5.87 -28.14
C PRO A 218 3.16 5.96 -28.70
N ARG A 219 2.18 5.21 -28.17
CA ARG A 219 0.79 5.22 -28.63
C ARG A 219 -0.05 6.39 -28.10
N TRP A 220 0.37 7.04 -27.01
CA TRP A 220 -0.30 8.23 -26.46
C TRP A 220 0.61 9.44 -26.30
N MET A 221 1.89 9.31 -26.62
CA MET A 221 2.83 10.43 -26.66
C MET A 221 2.29 11.54 -27.57
N GLY A 222 2.27 12.78 -27.07
CA GLY A 222 1.75 13.93 -27.80
C GLY A 222 0.23 14.12 -27.67
N SER A 223 -0.39 13.55 -26.63
CA SER A 223 -1.68 14.04 -26.12
C SER A 223 -1.65 15.58 -25.99
N GLY A 224 -2.77 16.24 -26.26
CA GLY A 224 -2.86 17.70 -26.15
C GLY A 224 -2.48 18.20 -24.76
N SER A 225 -2.16 19.49 -24.60
CA SER A 225 -1.78 20.03 -23.29
C SER A 225 -2.95 20.72 -22.60
N LYS A 226 -3.17 20.40 -21.33
CA LYS A 226 -4.06 21.13 -20.41
C LYS A 226 -3.36 22.27 -19.65
N GLU A 227 -2.04 22.44 -19.84
CA GLU A 227 -1.19 23.37 -19.07
C GLU A 227 -1.33 23.17 -17.54
N ARG A 228 -1.42 21.91 -17.09
CA ARG A 228 -1.52 21.55 -15.69
C ARG A 228 -0.49 20.49 -15.34
N CYS A 229 0.13 20.64 -14.17
CA CYS A 229 1.21 19.77 -13.73
C CYS A 229 0.79 18.84 -12.57
N LEU A 230 0.94 17.53 -12.77
CA LEU A 230 0.81 16.51 -11.72
C LEU A 230 2.21 16.07 -11.25
N MET A 231 2.42 16.04 -9.93
CA MET A 231 3.54 15.35 -9.31
C MET A 231 3.07 14.08 -8.61
N ALA A 232 3.65 12.94 -8.95
CA ALA A 232 3.24 11.64 -8.42
C ALA A 232 4.41 10.98 -7.66
N ALA A 233 4.24 10.71 -6.37
CA ALA A 233 5.28 10.07 -5.54
C ALA A 233 4.70 9.09 -4.50
N CYS A 234 5.43 8.01 -4.25
CA CYS A 234 5.19 7.15 -3.09
C CYS A 234 5.84 7.78 -1.85
N VAL A 235 5.14 7.67 -0.72
CA VAL A 235 5.59 8.32 0.53
C VAL A 235 6.74 7.57 1.21
N GLY A 236 7.68 8.30 1.80
CA GLY A 236 8.62 7.74 2.76
C GLY A 236 9.43 6.58 2.18
N SER A 237 9.31 5.39 2.79
CA SER A 237 9.96 4.14 2.35
C SER A 237 9.10 3.23 1.46
N GLU A 238 7.93 3.72 1.02
CA GLU A 238 7.00 2.95 0.18
C GLU A 238 7.62 2.58 -1.17
N GLN A 239 7.55 1.30 -1.51
CA GLN A 239 8.13 0.70 -2.72
C GLN A 239 7.08 0.36 -3.78
N HIS A 240 5.80 0.30 -3.39
CA HIS A 240 4.72 -0.15 -4.27
C HIS A 240 4.24 0.97 -5.20
N GLU A 241 5.00 1.22 -6.27
CA GLU A 241 4.78 2.34 -7.20
C GLU A 241 3.89 2.02 -8.40
N PHE A 242 3.60 0.75 -8.68
CA PHE A 242 2.93 0.34 -9.92
C PHE A 242 1.56 1.02 -10.14
N GLY A 243 0.73 1.12 -9.10
CA GLY A 243 -0.56 1.81 -9.17
C GLY A 243 -0.42 3.31 -9.43
N LEU A 244 0.58 3.93 -8.80
CA LEU A 244 0.91 5.34 -8.98
C LEU A 244 1.45 5.62 -10.40
N ARG A 245 2.23 4.69 -10.97
CA ARG A 245 2.68 4.76 -12.36
C ARG A 245 1.50 4.75 -13.33
N MET A 246 0.56 3.83 -13.14
CA MET A 246 -0.66 3.78 -13.96
C MET A 246 -1.46 5.09 -13.87
N LEU A 247 -1.58 5.67 -12.67
CA LEU A 247 -2.23 6.96 -12.47
C LEU A 247 -1.52 8.08 -13.25
N ALA A 248 -0.19 8.16 -13.16
CA ALA A 248 0.57 9.16 -13.90
C ALA A 248 0.41 9.03 -15.42
N ASP A 249 0.44 7.81 -15.96
CA ASP A 249 0.23 7.57 -17.39
C ASP A 249 -1.19 8.00 -17.82
N ILE A 250 -2.23 7.75 -17.00
CA ILE A 250 -3.61 8.20 -17.28
C ILE A 250 -3.74 9.72 -17.28
N PHE A 251 -3.09 10.42 -16.35
CA PHE A 251 -3.05 11.89 -16.35
C PHE A 251 -2.35 12.45 -17.59
N GLU A 252 -1.27 11.80 -18.03
CA GLU A 252 -0.55 12.21 -19.24
C GLU A 252 -1.41 12.00 -20.50
N MET A 253 -2.15 10.89 -20.58
CA MET A 253 -3.11 10.64 -21.66
C MET A 253 -4.22 11.70 -21.71
N ASP A 254 -4.62 12.23 -20.56
CA ASP A 254 -5.59 13.32 -20.42
C ASP A 254 -4.99 14.72 -20.67
N GLY A 255 -3.67 14.79 -20.90
CA GLY A 255 -2.97 16.00 -21.33
C GLY A 255 -2.32 16.81 -20.22
N TRP A 256 -2.14 16.23 -19.04
CA TRP A 256 -1.34 16.82 -17.97
C TRP A 256 0.15 16.63 -18.21
N ASP A 257 0.95 17.59 -17.77
CA ASP A 257 2.39 17.39 -17.60
C ASP A 257 2.60 16.58 -16.32
N THR A 258 3.10 15.34 -16.45
CA THR A 258 3.23 14.43 -15.30
C THR A 258 4.68 14.19 -14.92
N TYR A 259 4.97 14.37 -13.63
CA TYR A 259 6.27 14.04 -13.02
C TYR A 259 6.08 12.89 -12.05
N TYR A 260 6.25 11.68 -12.58
CA TYR A 260 6.28 10.45 -11.80
C TYR A 260 7.67 10.26 -11.19
N LEU A 261 7.78 10.44 -9.87
CA LEU A 261 9.03 10.32 -9.10
C LEU A 261 9.24 8.91 -8.54
N GLY A 262 8.19 8.08 -8.54
CA GLY A 262 8.25 6.67 -8.16
C GLY A 262 8.33 6.40 -6.66
N ALA A 263 8.99 5.29 -6.33
CA ALA A 263 9.14 4.78 -4.97
C ALA A 263 10.15 5.57 -4.13
N ASN A 264 9.96 5.53 -2.80
CA ASN A 264 10.95 5.95 -1.80
C ASN A 264 11.52 7.36 -2.02
N VAL A 265 10.66 8.34 -2.30
CA VAL A 265 11.09 9.71 -2.62
C VAL A 265 11.33 10.48 -1.33
N PRO A 266 12.55 11.02 -1.08
CA PRO A 266 12.80 11.83 0.10
C PRO A 266 11.95 13.12 0.11
N ASN A 267 11.33 13.45 1.25
CA ASN A 267 10.44 14.61 1.38
C ASN A 267 11.06 15.91 0.84
N ARG A 268 12.33 16.18 1.16
CA ARG A 268 13.04 17.37 0.67
C ARG A 268 13.13 17.43 -0.85
N SER A 269 13.38 16.29 -1.50
CA SER A 269 13.47 16.20 -2.96
C SER A 269 12.11 16.43 -3.60
N LEU A 270 11.04 15.91 -2.99
CA LEU A 270 9.67 16.14 -3.44
C LEU A 270 9.29 17.62 -3.34
N LEU A 271 9.54 18.29 -2.20
CA LEU A 271 9.28 19.73 -2.05
C LEU A 271 10.05 20.56 -3.10
N GLN A 272 11.32 20.23 -3.35
CA GLN A 272 12.11 20.91 -4.38
C GLN A 272 11.52 20.68 -5.79
N ALA A 273 11.07 19.47 -6.08
CA ALA A 273 10.44 19.14 -7.36
C ALA A 273 9.13 19.92 -7.54
N ILE A 274 8.27 19.99 -6.51
CA ILE A 274 7.02 20.76 -6.53
C ILE A 274 7.27 22.21 -7.01
N VAL A 275 8.27 22.87 -6.42
CA VAL A 275 8.63 24.25 -6.78
C VAL A 275 9.22 24.33 -8.19
N SER A 276 10.13 23.43 -8.53
CA SER A 276 10.88 23.47 -9.79
C SER A 276 9.99 23.26 -11.00
N TYR A 277 9.01 22.35 -10.88
CA TYR A 277 8.10 21.98 -11.96
C TYR A 277 6.73 22.68 -11.85
N LYS A 278 6.53 23.53 -10.83
CA LYS A 278 5.28 24.26 -10.60
C LYS A 278 4.06 23.34 -10.57
N ALA A 279 4.13 22.30 -9.74
CA ALA A 279 3.04 21.33 -9.64
C ALA A 279 1.73 22.00 -9.22
N ASP A 280 0.63 21.67 -9.90
CA ASP A 280 -0.72 22.09 -9.50
C ASP A 280 -1.31 21.09 -8.50
N VAL A 281 -1.04 19.81 -8.73
CA VAL A 281 -1.53 18.68 -7.94
C VAL A 281 -0.35 17.77 -7.56
N VAL A 282 -0.35 17.28 -6.32
CA VAL A 282 0.53 16.23 -5.83
C VAL A 282 -0.31 15.00 -5.49
N ALA A 283 -0.07 13.89 -6.18
CA ALA A 283 -0.63 12.58 -5.87
C ALA A 283 0.34 11.77 -5.02
N ILE A 284 -0.10 11.42 -3.80
CA ILE A 284 0.69 10.64 -2.85
C ILE A 284 0.06 9.24 -2.71
N SER A 285 0.85 8.21 -2.98
CA SER A 285 0.40 6.81 -2.85
C SER A 285 1.01 6.14 -1.61
N ALA A 286 0.20 5.38 -0.88
CA ALA A 286 0.63 4.47 0.17
C ALA A 286 -0.07 3.11 0.01
N THR A 287 0.67 2.02 0.17
CA THR A 287 0.14 0.65 0.09
C THR A 287 0.20 -0.01 1.45
N MET A 288 1.32 0.15 2.16
CA MET A 288 1.47 -0.37 3.52
C MET A 288 0.82 0.59 4.51
N ALA A 289 -0.14 0.12 5.30
CA ALA A 289 -0.88 0.99 6.23
C ALA A 289 0.06 1.72 7.20
N TYR A 290 1.10 1.06 7.72
CA TYR A 290 2.08 1.69 8.62
C TYR A 290 2.93 2.82 7.97
N HIS A 291 2.69 3.19 6.72
CA HIS A 291 3.25 4.39 6.09
C HIS A 291 2.28 5.58 6.08
N VAL A 292 1.03 5.43 6.54
CA VAL A 292 0.02 6.49 6.45
C VAL A 292 0.42 7.72 7.28
N HIS A 293 1.07 7.56 8.44
CA HIS A 293 1.62 8.68 9.21
C HIS A 293 2.66 9.48 8.43
N LEU A 294 3.46 8.81 7.58
CA LEU A 294 4.41 9.50 6.71
C LEU A 294 3.69 10.37 5.67
N VAL A 295 2.47 9.99 5.24
CA VAL A 295 1.64 10.83 4.35
C VAL A 295 1.22 12.09 5.08
N LYS A 296 0.75 11.97 6.32
CA LYS A 296 0.37 13.10 7.18
C LYS A 296 1.55 14.05 7.42
N GLU A 297 2.73 13.50 7.72
CA GLU A 297 3.96 14.27 7.89
C GLU A 297 4.36 15.01 6.61
N LEU A 298 4.33 14.33 5.46
CA LEU A 298 4.66 14.95 4.18
C LEU A 298 3.68 16.07 3.83
N ILE A 299 2.38 15.86 4.01
CA ILE A 299 1.35 16.89 3.80
C ILE A 299 1.62 18.09 4.72
N ALA A 300 1.90 17.85 6.00
CA ALA A 300 2.23 18.93 6.93
C ALA A 300 3.45 19.73 6.47
N LEU A 301 4.50 19.08 5.97
CA LEU A 301 5.68 19.76 5.41
C LEU A 301 5.35 20.61 4.19
N ILE A 302 4.54 20.10 3.25
CA ILE A 302 4.08 20.86 2.07
C ILE A 302 3.26 22.08 2.50
N ARG A 303 2.39 21.94 3.50
CA ARG A 303 1.56 23.05 4.00
C ARG A 303 2.34 24.10 4.77
N GLN A 304 3.38 23.71 5.48
CA GLN A 304 4.22 24.63 6.27
C GLN A 304 5.14 25.50 5.40
N ASP A 305 5.49 25.05 4.19
CA ASP A 305 6.33 25.81 3.25
C ASP A 305 5.46 26.72 2.35
N PRO A 306 5.55 28.06 2.46
CA PRO A 306 4.76 28.99 1.65
C PRO A 306 4.97 28.84 0.14
N THR A 307 6.09 28.26 -0.28
CA THR A 307 6.40 28.02 -1.71
C THR A 307 5.68 26.80 -2.27
N THR A 308 5.18 25.90 -1.42
CA THR A 308 4.47 24.68 -1.83
C THR A 308 3.04 24.58 -1.29
N SER A 309 2.66 25.41 -0.31
CA SER A 309 1.35 25.34 0.36
C SER A 309 0.14 25.52 -0.56
N HIS A 310 0.34 26.06 -1.76
CA HIS A 310 -0.70 26.35 -2.76
C HIS A 310 -1.12 25.14 -3.62
N VAL A 311 -0.34 24.05 -3.61
CA VAL A 311 -0.63 22.87 -4.43
C VAL A 311 -1.82 22.11 -3.86
N LYS A 312 -2.58 21.45 -4.72
CA LYS A 312 -3.61 20.51 -4.27
C LYS A 312 -2.98 19.15 -4.01
N ILE A 313 -3.42 18.47 -2.98
CA ILE A 313 -2.88 17.17 -2.59
C ILE A 313 -3.99 16.14 -2.60
N MET A 314 -3.76 15.07 -3.34
CA MET A 314 -4.65 13.92 -3.38
C MET A 314 -3.91 12.66 -2.92
N VAL A 315 -4.64 11.75 -2.28
CA VAL A 315 -4.09 10.50 -1.75
C VAL A 315 -4.82 9.29 -2.32
N GLY A 316 -4.11 8.16 -2.39
CA GLY A 316 -4.67 6.90 -2.83
C GLY A 316 -3.83 5.71 -2.40
N GLY A 317 -4.29 4.52 -2.77
CA GLY A 317 -3.70 3.24 -2.39
C GLY A 317 -4.48 2.54 -1.27
N LEU A 318 -4.03 1.32 -0.92
CA LEU A 318 -4.84 0.38 -0.16
C LEU A 318 -5.41 0.93 1.16
N PRO A 319 -4.66 1.63 2.03
CA PRO A 319 -5.19 2.13 3.29
C PRO A 319 -6.36 3.11 3.10
N PHE A 320 -6.30 3.97 2.08
CA PHE A 320 -7.36 4.94 1.77
C PHE A 320 -8.58 4.27 1.11
N ASN A 321 -8.38 3.13 0.43
CA ASN A 321 -9.47 2.32 -0.08
C ASN A 321 -10.18 1.53 1.03
N LEU A 322 -9.48 1.19 2.11
CA LEU A 322 -10.06 0.52 3.28
C LEU A 322 -10.88 1.48 4.15
N ASP A 323 -10.42 2.72 4.29
CA ASP A 323 -11.10 3.78 5.03
C ASP A 323 -11.16 5.06 4.20
N SER A 324 -12.33 5.30 3.59
CA SER A 324 -12.57 6.49 2.76
C SER A 324 -12.59 7.81 3.53
N HIS A 325 -12.49 7.79 4.86
CA HIS A 325 -12.35 9.00 5.69
C HIS A 325 -10.90 9.28 6.11
N LEU A 326 -9.98 8.37 5.79
CA LEU A 326 -8.57 8.49 6.20
C LEU A 326 -7.85 9.67 5.55
N TRP A 327 -8.30 10.09 4.35
CA TRP A 327 -7.67 11.21 3.64
C TRP A 327 -7.86 12.55 4.36
N GLN A 328 -8.96 12.74 5.10
CA GLN A 328 -9.15 13.90 5.95
C GLN A 328 -8.18 13.90 7.15
N GLU A 329 -7.95 12.74 7.76
CA GLU A 329 -7.06 12.59 8.93
C GLU A 329 -5.59 12.90 8.61
N VAL A 330 -5.16 12.61 7.38
CA VAL A 330 -3.82 12.98 6.89
C VAL A 330 -3.74 14.42 6.35
N GLY A 331 -4.88 15.10 6.20
CA GLY A 331 -4.96 16.49 5.74
C GLY A 331 -4.87 16.69 4.23
N ALA A 332 -5.20 15.66 3.43
CA ALA A 332 -5.27 15.78 1.98
C ALA A 332 -6.47 16.63 1.53
N ASP A 333 -6.43 17.14 0.30
CA ASP A 333 -7.58 17.85 -0.29
C ASP A 333 -8.58 16.89 -0.95
N GLY A 334 -8.15 15.68 -1.33
CA GLY A 334 -9.01 14.67 -1.93
C GLY A 334 -8.45 13.26 -1.89
N TYR A 335 -9.30 12.29 -2.21
CA TYR A 335 -8.99 10.87 -2.30
C TYR A 335 -9.54 10.29 -3.59
N ALA A 336 -8.80 9.35 -4.19
CA ALA A 336 -9.27 8.59 -5.33
C ALA A 336 -8.98 7.08 -5.17
N PRO A 337 -9.97 6.20 -5.41
CA PRO A 337 -9.79 4.74 -5.36
C PRO A 337 -8.99 4.18 -6.55
N GLY A 338 -8.91 4.94 -7.64
CA GLY A 338 -8.35 4.52 -8.92
C GLY A 338 -7.92 5.70 -9.79
N ALA A 339 -7.28 5.40 -10.91
CA ALA A 339 -6.68 6.39 -11.80
C ALA A 339 -7.71 7.25 -12.57
N GLU A 340 -8.87 6.68 -12.90
CA GLU A 340 -9.94 7.41 -13.60
C GLU A 340 -10.62 8.39 -12.64
N GLU A 341 -10.99 7.92 -11.44
CA GLU A 341 -11.57 8.76 -10.40
C GLU A 341 -10.59 9.85 -9.94
N ALA A 342 -9.29 9.57 -9.98
CA ALA A 342 -8.25 10.54 -9.67
C ALA A 342 -8.26 11.76 -10.61
N LEU A 343 -8.56 11.56 -11.90
CA LEU A 343 -8.71 12.67 -12.85
C LEU A 343 -9.87 13.59 -12.47
N GLU A 344 -11.03 13.00 -12.16
CA GLU A 344 -12.23 13.75 -11.76
C GLU A 344 -11.96 14.58 -10.50
N VAL A 345 -11.34 13.96 -9.49
CA VAL A 345 -10.95 14.64 -8.24
C VAL A 345 -9.98 15.79 -8.50
N ALA A 346 -8.97 15.59 -9.36
CA ALA A 346 -8.01 16.63 -9.69
C ALA A 346 -8.67 17.82 -10.42
N ASP A 347 -9.56 17.55 -11.37
CA ASP A 347 -10.33 18.57 -12.08
C ASP A 347 -11.21 19.39 -11.12
N ASP A 348 -11.91 18.71 -10.20
CA ASP A 348 -12.74 19.36 -9.19
C ASP A 348 -11.92 20.25 -8.26
N LEU A 349 -10.79 19.75 -7.76
CA LEU A 349 -9.89 20.49 -6.86
C LEU A 349 -9.33 21.78 -7.48
N LEU A 350 -9.10 21.78 -8.80
CA LEU A 350 -8.62 22.95 -9.54
C LEU A 350 -9.75 23.86 -10.01
N SER A 351 -10.96 23.34 -10.22
CA SER A 351 -12.13 24.17 -10.60
C SER A 351 -12.56 25.13 -9.50
N LEU A 352 -12.28 24.78 -8.23
CA LEU A 352 -12.55 25.59 -7.04
C LEU A 352 -11.60 26.80 -6.88
N ARG A 353 -10.65 27.03 -7.80
CA ARG A 353 -9.75 28.22 -7.84
C ARG A 353 -10.41 29.50 -8.39
N LYS A 354 -11.75 29.62 -8.41
CA LYS A 354 -12.43 30.85 -8.87
C LYS A 354 -12.47 31.96 -7.83
#